data_AF-A0A2M7YAI3-F1
#
_entry.id   AF-A0A2M7YAI3-F1
#
_cell.length_a   1.000
_cell.length_b   1.000
_cell.length_c   1.000
_cell.angle_alpha   90.00
_cell.angle_beta   90.00
_cell.angle_gamma   90.00
#
_symmetry.space_group_name_H-M   'P 1'
#
loop_
_entity.id
_entity.type
_entity.pdbx_description
1 polymer ?
#
loop_
_entity_poly.entity_id
_entity_poly.type
_entity_poly.pdbx_seq_one_letter_code
_entity_poly.pdbx_strand_id
1 'polypeptide(L)'
;GHGLEGDFNRKKTSAFSGLMGQQVAAKGVTVVDDGTIPDRRGSLSFDDEGTPTNRTTLIEDGVLVGYMQDRQNARLMGVAPTGNGRRQSYAHIPMPRMTNTVMMGGEADPADVVRAVKDGIYAVNFGGGQVDITNGKFVFSCTEAYRVRNGVIGRPVKGATLIGDGPTSLRNVRLIGNDMAMDPGIGTCGKNGQGVPVGVGQPTLLIDGLTVGG
;
A
#
# COMPACT_ATOMS: atom_id res chain seq x y z
N GLY A 1 2.63 -2.43 -0.85
CA GLY A 1 3.81 -2.07 -0.04
C GLY A 1 4.75 -3.25 0.12
N HIS A 2 4.92 -3.78 1.34
CA HIS A 2 5.94 -4.78 1.69
C HIS A 2 6.09 -5.99 0.74
N GLY A 3 4.99 -6.56 0.23
CA GLY A 3 5.07 -7.67 -0.73
C GLY A 3 5.80 -7.32 -2.03
N LEU A 4 6.00 -6.04 -2.33
CA LEU A 4 6.68 -5.51 -3.52
C LEU A 4 8.09 -4.94 -3.19
N GLU A 5 8.61 -5.19 -1.99
CA GLU A 5 10.01 -4.94 -1.67
C GLU A 5 10.89 -6.06 -2.28
N GLY A 6 11.98 -5.67 -2.94
CA GLY A 6 12.75 -6.54 -3.82
C GLY A 6 13.49 -7.67 -3.12
N ASP A 7 13.79 -7.53 -1.83
CA ASP A 7 14.46 -8.57 -1.04
C ASP A 7 13.60 -9.82 -0.85
N PHE A 8 12.29 -9.66 -0.65
CA PHE A 8 11.36 -10.79 -0.56
C PHE A 8 11.11 -11.46 -1.91
N ASN A 9 10.99 -10.66 -2.98
CA ASN A 9 10.75 -11.16 -4.33
C ASN A 9 11.98 -11.90 -4.89
N ARG A 10 13.18 -11.37 -4.64
CA ARG A 10 14.45 -12.05 -4.96
C ARG A 10 14.59 -13.38 -4.24
N LYS A 11 14.17 -13.46 -2.97
CA LYS A 11 14.20 -14.68 -2.16
C LYS A 11 13.02 -15.62 -2.42
N LYS A 12 12.07 -15.23 -3.29
CA LYS A 12 10.84 -15.98 -3.61
C LYS A 12 9.95 -16.26 -2.39
N THR A 13 9.97 -15.38 -1.39
CA THR A 13 9.17 -15.51 -0.18
C THR A 13 7.93 -14.62 -0.20
N SER A 14 7.83 -13.68 -1.15
CA SER A 14 6.63 -12.86 -1.33
C SER A 14 5.58 -13.59 -2.15
N ALA A 15 4.30 -13.41 -1.82
CA ALA A 15 3.17 -13.82 -2.65
C ALA A 15 3.19 -13.24 -4.08
N PHE A 16 3.96 -12.16 -4.32
CA PHE A 16 4.11 -11.52 -5.64
C PHE A 16 5.29 -12.07 -6.46
N SER A 17 6.09 -12.98 -5.89
CA SER A 17 7.28 -13.50 -6.55
C SER A 17 6.94 -14.21 -7.86
N GLY A 18 7.57 -13.80 -8.96
CA GLY A 18 7.33 -14.40 -10.29
C GLY A 18 6.05 -13.93 -10.99
N LEU A 19 5.33 -12.95 -10.43
CA LEU A 19 4.12 -12.38 -11.03
C LEU A 19 4.38 -11.13 -11.88
N MET A 20 5.63 -10.80 -12.17
CA MET A 20 5.97 -9.63 -12.99
C MET A 20 5.27 -9.71 -14.36
N GLY A 21 4.61 -8.62 -14.76
CA GLY A 21 3.80 -8.53 -15.97
C GLY A 21 2.42 -9.21 -15.87
N GLN A 22 2.03 -9.75 -14.71
CA GLN A 22 0.73 -10.36 -14.51
C GLN A 22 -0.27 -9.40 -13.87
N GLN A 23 -1.56 -9.66 -14.11
CA GLN A 23 -2.66 -8.95 -13.46
C GLN A 23 -2.76 -9.37 -11.99
N VAL A 24 -2.30 -8.51 -11.08
CA VAL A 24 -2.28 -8.75 -9.62
C VAL A 24 -3.34 -7.94 -8.87
N ALA A 25 -3.96 -6.96 -9.52
CA ALA A 25 -5.04 -6.14 -8.99
C ALA A 25 -6.14 -5.93 -10.06
N ALA A 26 -7.27 -5.35 -9.66
CA ALA A 26 -8.33 -4.97 -10.61
C ALA A 26 -7.81 -3.95 -11.63
N LYS A 27 -8.41 -3.93 -12.84
CA LYS A 27 -8.13 -2.87 -13.82
C LYS A 27 -8.47 -1.50 -13.25
N GLY A 28 -7.69 -0.49 -13.62
CA GLY A 28 -7.72 0.86 -13.08
C GLY A 28 -6.88 1.05 -11.81
N VAL A 29 -6.42 -0.04 -11.16
CA VAL A 29 -5.58 0.06 -9.97
C VAL A 29 -4.14 0.41 -10.38
N THR A 30 -3.71 1.63 -10.07
CA THR A 30 -2.31 2.04 -10.21
C THR A 30 -1.75 2.40 -8.83
N VAL A 31 -0.63 1.78 -8.47
CA VAL A 31 0.05 1.97 -7.18
C VAL A 31 1.50 2.34 -7.42
N VAL A 32 1.95 3.40 -6.75
CA VAL A 32 3.32 3.92 -6.84
C VAL A 32 3.94 4.02 -5.45
N ASP A 33 5.27 3.95 -5.38
CA ASP A 33 6.04 4.44 -4.25
C ASP A 33 6.84 5.65 -4.72
N ASP A 34 6.64 6.80 -4.09
CA ASP A 34 7.17 8.09 -4.56
C ASP A 34 7.95 8.80 -3.46
N GLY A 35 9.27 8.79 -3.57
CA GLY A 35 10.16 9.46 -2.62
C GLY A 35 10.33 10.95 -2.86
N THR A 36 9.69 11.51 -3.89
CA THR A 36 9.94 12.88 -4.40
C THR A 36 8.85 13.89 -4.02
N ILE A 37 7.81 13.46 -3.30
CA ILE A 37 6.69 14.36 -2.94
C ILE A 37 7.19 15.46 -1.98
N PRO A 38 7.05 16.75 -2.31
CA PRO A 38 7.53 17.84 -1.45
C PRO A 38 6.93 17.80 -0.03
N ASP A 39 7.77 18.11 0.95
CA ASP A 39 7.41 18.29 2.38
C ASP A 39 6.69 17.09 3.03
N ARG A 40 6.78 15.89 2.44
CA ARG A 40 6.21 14.67 3.03
C ARG A 40 7.19 13.93 3.90
N ARG A 41 6.67 13.39 5.00
CA ARG A 41 7.41 12.59 6.00
C ARG A 41 8.16 11.39 5.40
N GLY A 42 7.59 10.75 4.37
CA GLY A 42 8.21 9.59 3.71
C GLY A 42 9.22 9.93 2.61
N SER A 43 9.32 11.21 2.21
CA SER A 43 10.18 11.64 1.11
C SER A 43 11.63 11.81 1.53
N LEU A 44 12.55 11.67 0.57
CA LEU A 44 13.99 11.82 0.77
C LEU A 44 14.60 12.40 -0.51
N SER A 45 15.65 13.21 -0.41
CA SER A 45 16.41 13.62 -1.62
C SER A 45 17.21 12.45 -2.21
N PHE A 46 17.72 11.58 -1.34
CA PHE A 46 18.42 10.34 -1.66
C PHE A 46 18.15 9.32 -0.56
N ASP A 47 18.18 8.03 -0.91
CA ASP A 47 18.11 6.95 0.07
C ASP A 47 19.41 6.81 0.87
N ASP A 48 19.43 5.92 1.87
CA ASP A 48 20.58 5.76 2.76
C ASP A 48 21.79 5.08 2.08
N GLU A 49 21.70 4.79 0.78
CA GLU A 49 22.78 4.28 -0.06
C GLU A 49 23.29 5.32 -1.07
N GLY A 50 22.71 6.54 -1.06
CA GLY A 50 23.06 7.66 -1.92
C GLY A 50 22.34 7.67 -3.27
N THR A 51 21.32 6.83 -3.46
CA THR A 51 20.52 6.81 -4.70
C THR A 51 19.46 7.90 -4.63
N PRO A 52 19.39 8.84 -5.59
CA PRO A 52 18.29 9.79 -5.65
C PRO A 52 16.94 9.07 -5.66
N THR A 53 15.99 9.54 -4.85
CA THR A 53 14.65 8.96 -4.88
C THR A 53 13.93 9.34 -6.17
N ASN A 54 12.93 8.54 -6.53
CA ASN A 54 12.08 8.78 -7.68
C ASN A 54 10.65 8.29 -7.38
N ARG A 55 9.79 8.44 -8.38
CA ARG A 55 8.49 7.76 -8.43
C ARG A 55 8.65 6.41 -9.10
N THR A 56 8.57 5.33 -8.32
CA THR A 56 8.57 3.95 -8.81
C THR A 56 7.13 3.46 -8.97
N THR A 57 6.71 3.20 -10.20
CA THR A 57 5.43 2.51 -10.45
C THR A 57 5.56 1.04 -10.09
N LEU A 58 4.70 0.57 -9.20
CA LEU A 58 4.69 -0.81 -8.73
C LEU A 58 3.63 -1.62 -9.43
N ILE A 59 2.42 -1.06 -9.52
CA ILE A 59 1.28 -1.64 -10.22
C ILE A 59 0.73 -0.58 -11.18
N GLU A 60 0.47 -0.95 -12.43
CA GLU A 60 -0.09 -0.07 -13.46
C GLU A 60 -1.27 -0.77 -14.13
N ASP A 61 -2.46 -0.15 -14.09
CA ASP A 61 -3.72 -0.75 -14.59
C ASP A 61 -3.96 -2.18 -14.06
N GLY A 62 -3.55 -2.40 -12.82
CA GLY A 62 -3.62 -3.66 -12.09
C GLY A 62 -2.55 -4.71 -12.46
N VAL A 63 -1.64 -4.39 -13.38
CA VAL A 63 -0.49 -5.22 -13.76
C VAL A 63 0.69 -4.91 -12.86
N LEU A 64 1.37 -5.95 -12.34
CA LEU A 64 2.62 -5.78 -11.60
C LEU A 64 3.75 -5.39 -12.56
N VAL A 65 4.34 -4.21 -12.38
CA VAL A 65 5.37 -3.67 -13.29
C VAL A 65 6.71 -3.38 -12.60
N GLY A 66 6.76 -3.37 -11.27
CA GLY A 66 7.97 -3.00 -10.55
C GLY A 66 8.06 -3.53 -9.13
N TYR A 67 9.29 -3.53 -8.61
CA TYR A 67 9.60 -3.74 -7.20
C TYR A 67 10.46 -2.59 -6.69
N MET A 68 10.35 -2.28 -5.40
CA MET A 68 11.26 -1.36 -4.73
C MET A 68 12.59 -2.06 -4.47
N GLN A 69 13.71 -1.38 -4.74
CA GLN A 69 15.04 -1.96 -4.67
C GLN A 69 16.02 -1.12 -3.83
N ASP A 70 16.87 -1.83 -3.11
CA ASP A 70 18.19 -1.34 -2.67
C ASP A 70 19.24 -1.77 -3.71
N ARG A 71 20.48 -1.31 -3.56
CA ARG A 71 21.58 -1.63 -4.49
C ARG A 71 21.91 -3.13 -4.50
N GLN A 72 21.80 -3.81 -3.37
CA GLN A 72 22.10 -5.24 -3.28
C GLN A 72 21.13 -6.08 -4.09
N ASN A 73 19.82 -5.91 -3.85
CA ASN A 73 18.78 -6.71 -4.50
C ASN A 73 18.60 -6.28 -5.95
N ALA A 74 18.76 -4.99 -6.28
CA ALA A 74 18.83 -4.52 -7.67
C ALA A 74 19.89 -5.30 -8.46
N ARG A 75 21.12 -5.36 -7.95
CA ARG A 75 22.22 -6.11 -8.58
C ARG A 75 21.90 -7.59 -8.73
N LEU A 76 21.37 -8.23 -7.69
CA LEU A 76 21.05 -9.67 -7.70
C LEU A 76 19.87 -10.02 -8.62
N MET A 77 18.99 -9.06 -8.89
CA MET A 77 17.85 -9.22 -9.81
C MET A 77 18.13 -8.69 -11.22
N GLY A 78 19.30 -8.08 -11.46
CA GLY A 78 19.66 -7.53 -12.77
C GLY A 78 18.87 -6.27 -13.16
N VAL A 79 18.45 -5.46 -12.18
CA VAL A 79 17.67 -4.23 -12.38
C VAL A 79 18.39 -3.00 -11.79
N ALA A 80 17.89 -1.80 -12.06
CA ALA A 80 18.42 -0.57 -11.48
C ALA A 80 17.95 -0.38 -10.01
N PRO A 81 18.74 0.31 -9.17
CA PRO A 81 18.27 0.81 -7.87
C PRO A 81 17.12 1.81 -8.04
N THR A 82 16.19 1.86 -7.09
CA THR A 82 14.98 2.70 -7.20
C THR A 82 14.92 3.84 -6.18
N GLY A 83 15.95 4.01 -5.33
CA GLY A 83 15.91 4.99 -4.25
C GLY A 83 15.14 4.51 -3.02
N ASN A 84 15.11 3.19 -2.79
CA ASN A 84 14.40 2.55 -1.69
C ASN A 84 15.34 1.84 -0.70
N GLY A 85 16.66 1.98 -0.83
CA GLY A 85 17.63 1.42 0.10
C GLY A 85 17.69 2.20 1.40
N ARG A 86 16.84 1.86 2.37
CA ARG A 86 16.69 2.62 3.62
C ARG A 86 17.11 1.82 4.85
N ARG A 87 17.66 2.52 5.85
CA ARG A 87 18.05 2.01 7.17
C ARG A 87 17.53 2.91 8.28
N GLN A 88 17.29 2.36 9.46
CA GLN A 88 16.88 3.17 10.61
C GLN A 88 17.99 4.12 11.10
N SER A 89 19.25 3.65 11.09
CA SER A 89 20.40 4.45 11.53
C SER A 89 21.72 3.81 11.07
N TYR A 90 22.84 4.47 11.37
CA TYR A 90 24.20 3.97 11.14
C TYR A 90 24.49 2.59 11.76
N ALA A 91 23.68 2.15 12.73
CA ALA A 91 23.83 0.85 13.40
C ALA A 91 23.06 -0.29 12.70
N HIS A 92 22.35 -0.01 11.60
CA HIS A 92 21.45 -0.97 10.95
C HIS A 92 21.76 -1.14 9.47
N ILE A 93 21.61 -2.33 8.90
CA ILE A 93 21.86 -2.58 7.47
C ILE A 93 20.69 -2.02 6.63
N PRO A 94 20.94 -1.32 5.50
CA PRO A 94 19.87 -0.91 4.58
C PRO A 94 19.19 -2.12 3.92
N MET A 95 17.94 -1.93 3.53
CA MET A 95 17.17 -2.91 2.76
C MET A 95 16.13 -2.17 1.90
N PRO A 96 15.46 -2.82 0.95
CA PRO A 96 14.37 -2.18 0.21
C PRO A 96 13.22 -1.83 1.15
N ARG A 97 12.84 -0.55 1.17
CA ARG A 97 11.79 0.05 2.03
C ARG A 97 10.96 1.07 1.26
N MET A 98 9.67 1.13 1.57
CA MET A 98 8.75 2.17 1.07
C MET A 98 9.19 3.58 1.44
N THR A 99 8.73 4.56 0.66
CA THR A 99 8.80 6.01 0.92
C THR A 99 7.40 6.56 1.17
N ASN A 100 6.72 7.06 0.15
CA ASN A 100 5.29 7.38 0.15
C ASN A 100 4.57 6.42 -0.80
N THR A 101 3.88 5.41 -0.28
CA THR A 101 3.15 4.45 -1.12
C THR A 101 1.72 4.93 -1.34
N VAL A 102 1.37 5.16 -2.61
CA VAL A 102 0.12 5.84 -3.00
C VAL A 102 -0.63 5.03 -4.05
N MET A 103 -1.94 4.83 -3.83
CA MET A 103 -2.86 4.43 -4.90
C MET A 103 -3.36 5.68 -5.63
N MET A 104 -3.24 5.69 -6.95
CA MET A 104 -3.70 6.81 -7.76
C MET A 104 -5.24 6.90 -7.78
N GLY A 105 -5.76 8.12 -7.91
CA GLY A 105 -7.19 8.38 -8.08
C GLY A 105 -7.75 7.76 -9.36
N GLY A 106 -9.01 7.35 -9.29
CA GLY A 106 -9.83 7.00 -10.45
C GLY A 106 -10.76 8.15 -10.82
N GLU A 107 -11.87 7.82 -11.48
CA GLU A 107 -12.83 8.80 -12.02
C GLU A 107 -14.13 8.91 -11.20
N ALA A 108 -14.36 8.00 -10.25
CA ALA A 108 -15.65 7.97 -9.53
C ALA A 108 -15.77 9.15 -8.56
N ASP A 109 -16.98 9.71 -8.44
CA ASP A 109 -17.31 10.58 -7.31
C ASP A 109 -17.30 9.74 -6.02
N PRO A 110 -16.60 10.15 -4.95
CA PRO A 110 -16.57 9.43 -3.68
C PRO A 110 -17.97 9.15 -3.11
N ALA A 111 -18.93 10.05 -3.34
CA ALA A 111 -20.31 9.85 -2.94
C ALA A 111 -20.97 8.70 -3.73
N ASP A 112 -20.62 8.51 -5.00
CA ASP A 112 -21.10 7.38 -5.80
C ASP A 112 -20.47 6.05 -5.35
N VAL A 113 -19.20 6.07 -4.92
CA VAL A 113 -18.55 4.90 -4.31
C VAL A 113 -19.35 4.42 -3.10
N VAL A 114 -19.75 5.34 -2.21
CA VAL A 114 -20.58 5.02 -1.03
C VAL A 114 -21.98 4.57 -1.44
N ARG A 115 -22.64 5.27 -2.39
CA ARG A 115 -23.98 4.92 -2.88
C ARG A 115 -24.06 3.51 -3.43
N ALA A 116 -22.96 3.02 -4.00
CA ALA A 116 -22.89 1.69 -4.60
C ALA A 116 -22.87 0.54 -3.56
N VAL A 117 -22.77 0.83 -2.27
CA VAL A 117 -22.73 -0.17 -1.18
C VAL A 117 -24.14 -0.56 -0.75
N LYS A 118 -24.57 -1.77 -1.08
CA LYS A 118 -25.86 -2.33 -0.62
C LYS A 118 -25.85 -2.62 0.89
N ASP A 119 -24.81 -3.29 1.34
CA ASP A 119 -24.59 -3.60 2.74
C ASP A 119 -23.10 -3.74 3.05
N GLY A 120 -22.57 -2.91 3.95
CA GLY A 120 -21.14 -2.91 4.23
C GLY A 120 -20.75 -1.96 5.35
N ILE A 121 -19.49 -1.57 5.38
CA ILE A 121 -19.00 -0.52 6.28
C ILE A 121 -18.25 0.54 5.48
N TYR A 122 -18.27 1.77 5.97
CA TYR A 122 -17.44 2.87 5.52
C TYR A 122 -16.38 3.10 6.59
N ALA A 123 -15.13 2.71 6.31
CA ALA A 123 -14.00 2.84 7.22
C ALA A 123 -13.21 4.11 6.87
N VAL A 124 -13.29 5.11 7.75
CA VAL A 124 -12.74 6.45 7.53
C VAL A 124 -11.30 6.53 7.98
N ASN A 125 -11.01 5.93 9.14
CA ASN A 125 -9.71 6.06 9.76
C ASN A 125 -9.25 4.72 10.34
N PHE A 126 -7.94 4.50 10.29
CA PHE A 126 -7.28 3.27 10.67
C PHE A 126 -6.20 3.56 11.70
N GLY A 127 -5.99 2.61 12.60
CA GLY A 127 -4.86 2.63 13.52
C GLY A 127 -3.64 2.01 12.85
N GLY A 128 -3.16 0.91 13.44
CA GLY A 128 -2.11 0.09 12.84
C GLY A 128 -2.65 -1.03 11.96
N GLY A 129 -1.72 -1.69 11.27
CA GLY A 129 -1.97 -2.95 10.62
C GLY A 129 -0.72 -3.81 10.54
N GLN A 130 -0.94 -5.07 10.20
CA GLN A 130 0.13 -6.05 10.02
C GLN A 130 -0.14 -6.85 8.75
N VAL A 131 0.93 -7.22 8.06
CA VAL A 131 0.88 -8.09 6.89
C VAL A 131 1.84 -9.27 7.07
N ASP A 132 1.35 -10.46 6.79
CA ASP A 132 2.18 -11.62 6.50
C ASP A 132 2.39 -11.70 4.99
N ILE A 133 3.58 -11.30 4.56
CA ILE A 133 3.96 -11.25 3.14
C ILE A 133 4.04 -12.62 2.47
N THR A 134 4.13 -13.70 3.25
CA THR A 134 4.33 -15.06 2.73
C THR A 134 3.02 -15.62 2.24
N ASN A 135 1.97 -15.49 3.05
CA ASN A 135 0.63 -15.96 2.71
C ASN A 135 -0.31 -14.84 2.23
N GLY A 136 0.19 -13.59 2.16
CA GLY A 136 -0.55 -12.44 1.66
C GLY A 136 -1.56 -11.85 2.64
N LYS A 137 -1.77 -12.44 3.82
CA LYS A 137 -2.81 -12.01 4.75
C LYS A 137 -2.45 -10.70 5.43
N PHE A 138 -3.44 -9.82 5.54
CA PHE A 138 -3.31 -8.56 6.27
C PHE A 138 -4.45 -8.36 7.26
N VAL A 139 -4.16 -7.55 8.27
CA VAL A 139 -5.13 -7.11 9.26
C VAL A 139 -4.98 -5.61 9.47
N PHE A 140 -6.09 -4.87 9.41
CA PHE A 140 -6.15 -3.43 9.75
C PHE A 140 -7.27 -3.17 10.74
N SER A 141 -6.98 -2.41 11.79
CA SER A 141 -7.99 -2.04 12.80
C SER A 141 -8.54 -0.66 12.49
N CYS A 142 -9.85 -0.56 12.27
CA CYS A 142 -10.51 0.73 12.10
C CYS A 142 -10.57 1.48 13.43
N THR A 143 -10.17 2.74 13.44
CA THR A 143 -10.38 3.68 14.55
C THR A 143 -11.70 4.44 14.38
N GLU A 144 -12.17 4.60 13.14
CA GLU A 144 -13.45 5.19 12.80
C GLU A 144 -14.10 4.43 11.64
N ALA A 145 -15.30 3.89 11.87
CA ALA A 145 -16.07 3.23 10.84
C ALA A 145 -17.58 3.35 11.09
N TYR A 146 -18.37 3.30 10.01
CA TYR A 146 -19.82 3.43 10.02
C TYR A 146 -20.47 2.29 9.25
N ARG A 147 -21.69 1.89 9.65
CA ARG A 147 -22.50 0.96 8.86
C ARG A 147 -23.00 1.66 7.60
N VAL A 148 -22.95 1.00 6.46
CA VAL A 148 -23.58 1.47 5.22
C VAL A 148 -24.70 0.52 4.82
N ARG A 149 -25.88 1.06 4.53
CA ARG A 149 -27.04 0.32 4.03
C ARG A 149 -27.66 1.08 2.87
N ASN A 150 -27.81 0.41 1.72
CA ASN A 150 -28.38 0.97 0.50
C ASN A 150 -27.80 2.35 0.13
N GLY A 151 -26.49 2.47 0.22
CA GLY A 151 -25.78 3.70 -0.12
C GLY A 151 -25.80 4.81 0.92
N VAL A 152 -26.37 4.56 2.11
CA VAL A 152 -26.50 5.55 3.18
C VAL A 152 -25.59 5.19 4.34
N ILE A 153 -24.71 6.12 4.72
CA ILE A 153 -23.89 6.04 5.93
C ILE A 153 -24.81 6.21 7.14
N GLY A 154 -24.79 5.22 8.03
CA GLY A 154 -25.60 5.18 9.23
C GLY A 154 -24.76 5.26 10.50
N ARG A 155 -25.13 4.46 11.50
CA ARG A 155 -24.53 4.47 12.83
C ARG A 155 -23.03 4.09 12.82
N PRO A 156 -22.23 4.64 13.74
CA PRO A 156 -20.85 4.20 13.95
C PRO A 156 -20.81 2.74 14.41
N VAL A 157 -19.76 2.02 14.02
CA VAL A 157 -19.48 0.64 14.45
C VAL A 157 -18.20 0.60 15.29
N LYS A 158 -18.17 -0.23 16.34
CA LYS A 158 -17.01 -0.37 17.23
C LYS A 158 -16.18 -1.59 16.84
N GLY A 159 -14.86 -1.49 17.03
CA GLY A 159 -13.97 -2.66 17.02
C GLY A 159 -13.84 -3.38 15.66
N ALA A 160 -14.13 -2.71 14.55
CA ALA A 160 -14.05 -3.33 13.24
C ALA A 160 -12.60 -3.61 12.85
N THR A 161 -12.26 -4.90 12.77
CA THR A 161 -10.97 -5.37 12.26
C THR A 161 -11.19 -5.92 10.85
N LEU A 162 -10.52 -5.34 9.87
CA LEU A 162 -10.53 -5.84 8.50
C LEU A 162 -9.49 -6.91 8.33
N ILE A 163 -9.91 -8.07 7.84
CA ILE A 163 -9.03 -9.20 7.53
C ILE A 163 -9.21 -9.54 6.05
N GLY A 164 -8.09 -9.66 5.34
CA GLY A 164 -8.09 -9.97 3.92
C GLY A 164 -6.79 -10.63 3.48
N ASP A 165 -6.80 -11.06 2.22
CA ASP A 165 -5.60 -11.45 1.47
C ASP A 165 -5.25 -10.33 0.50
N GLY A 166 -4.00 -9.88 0.49
CA GLY A 166 -3.54 -8.72 -0.28
C GLY A 166 -3.84 -8.83 -1.78
N PRO A 167 -3.32 -9.87 -2.47
CA PRO A 167 -3.62 -10.11 -3.88
C PRO A 167 -5.13 -10.21 -4.19
N THR A 168 -5.89 -10.95 -3.38
CA THR A 168 -7.34 -11.09 -3.58
C THR A 168 -8.08 -9.77 -3.37
N SER A 169 -7.73 -9.02 -2.33
CA SER A 169 -8.38 -7.74 -2.01
C SER A 169 -8.14 -6.70 -3.10
N LEU A 170 -6.92 -6.65 -3.65
CA LEU A 170 -6.59 -5.78 -4.78
C LEU A 170 -7.36 -6.15 -6.05
N ARG A 171 -7.64 -7.43 -6.28
CA ARG A 171 -8.49 -7.89 -7.39
C ARG A 171 -9.98 -7.61 -7.19
N ASN A 172 -10.41 -7.43 -5.94
CA ASN A 172 -11.79 -7.11 -5.59
C ASN A 172 -12.07 -5.60 -5.48
N VAL A 173 -11.11 -4.74 -5.85
CA VAL A 173 -11.36 -3.30 -5.98
C VAL A 173 -12.35 -3.09 -7.13
N ARG A 174 -13.51 -2.50 -6.82
CA ARG A 174 -14.61 -2.32 -7.78
C ARG A 174 -14.74 -0.88 -8.27
N LEU A 175 -14.55 0.09 -7.38
CA LEU A 175 -14.65 1.52 -7.68
C LEU A 175 -13.50 2.26 -7.01
N ILE A 176 -12.97 3.27 -7.70
CA ILE A 176 -11.86 4.11 -7.26
C ILE A 176 -12.28 5.57 -7.44
N GLY A 177 -12.31 6.30 -6.32
CA GLY A 177 -12.68 7.70 -6.25
C GLY A 177 -11.62 8.63 -6.83
N ASN A 178 -12.03 9.85 -7.14
CA ASN A 178 -11.17 10.92 -7.65
C ASN A 178 -10.58 11.84 -6.56
N ASP A 179 -10.69 11.44 -5.29
CA ASP A 179 -10.36 12.20 -4.08
C ASP A 179 -9.08 11.72 -3.38
N MET A 180 -8.03 11.44 -4.15
CA MET A 180 -6.77 10.94 -3.59
C MET A 180 -6.22 11.89 -2.53
N ALA A 181 -5.98 11.34 -1.33
CA ALA A 181 -5.39 12.06 -0.22
C ALA A 181 -4.26 11.25 0.44
N MET A 182 -3.27 11.98 0.94
CA MET A 182 -2.17 11.44 1.74
C MET A 182 -2.49 11.52 3.23
N ASP A 183 -1.87 10.65 4.03
CA ASP A 183 -1.91 10.72 5.49
C ASP A 183 -1.34 12.07 6.02
N PRO A 184 -1.70 12.46 7.25
CA PRO A 184 -1.26 13.72 7.86
C PRO A 184 0.22 13.73 8.29
N GLY A 185 1.01 12.70 7.96
CA GLY A 185 2.44 12.61 8.27
C GLY A 185 2.72 11.88 9.59
N ILE A 186 2.00 10.80 9.86
CA ILE A 186 2.15 10.02 11.11
C ILE A 186 2.77 8.63 10.88
N GLY A 187 2.88 8.21 9.61
CA GLY A 187 3.33 6.87 9.23
C GLY A 187 4.72 6.52 9.74
N THR A 188 4.83 5.34 10.35
CA THR A 188 6.10 4.68 10.68
C THR A 188 5.99 3.20 10.30
N CYS A 189 6.90 2.74 9.46
CA CYS A 189 6.92 1.36 8.96
C CYS A 189 8.00 0.55 9.67
N GLY A 190 7.64 -0.63 10.18
CA GLY A 190 8.55 -1.59 10.79
C GLY A 190 8.90 -2.75 9.85
N LYS A 191 10.19 -3.08 9.69
CA LYS A 191 10.66 -4.29 8.99
C LYS A 191 11.97 -4.76 9.60
N ASN A 192 12.08 -6.06 9.92
CA ASN A 192 13.27 -6.66 10.53
C ASN A 192 13.81 -5.86 11.74
N GLY A 193 12.91 -5.42 12.62
CA GLY A 193 13.25 -4.62 13.80
C GLY A 193 13.57 -3.15 13.53
N GLN A 194 13.51 -2.69 12.28
CA GLN A 194 13.80 -1.30 11.89
C GLN A 194 12.55 -0.47 11.59
N GLY A 195 12.40 0.65 12.30
CA GLY A 195 11.40 1.69 12.04
C GLY A 195 11.94 2.79 11.11
N VAL A 196 11.20 3.10 10.04
CA VAL A 196 11.49 4.27 9.18
C VAL A 196 10.21 5.09 8.91
N PRO A 197 10.31 6.42 8.77
CA PRO A 197 9.16 7.27 8.45
C PRO A 197 8.67 6.98 7.03
N VAL A 198 7.37 6.84 6.86
CA VAL A 198 6.71 6.58 5.57
C VAL A 198 5.45 7.42 5.42
N GLY A 199 5.00 7.60 4.18
CA GLY A 199 3.68 8.12 3.86
C GLY A 199 2.79 7.05 3.23
N VAL A 200 1.49 7.18 3.42
CA VAL A 200 0.49 6.37 2.70
C VAL A 200 -0.59 7.28 2.13
N GLY A 201 -1.13 6.91 0.97
CA GLY A 201 -2.22 7.66 0.37
C GLY A 201 -3.08 6.79 -0.53
N GLN A 202 -4.36 7.13 -0.60
CA GLN A 202 -5.33 6.50 -1.49
C GLN A 202 -6.55 7.42 -1.66
N PRO A 203 -7.31 7.27 -2.74
CA PRO A 203 -8.66 7.83 -2.82
C PRO A 203 -9.63 7.01 -1.96
N THR A 204 -10.88 7.47 -1.88
CA THR A 204 -12.00 6.62 -1.50
C THR A 204 -12.10 5.44 -2.47
N LEU A 205 -12.22 4.22 -1.97
CA LEU A 205 -12.33 3.03 -2.83
C LEU A 205 -13.26 1.98 -2.23
N LEU A 206 -13.84 1.16 -3.10
CA LEU A 206 -14.73 0.06 -2.71
C LEU A 206 -14.07 -1.29 -3.00
N ILE A 207 -13.96 -2.11 -1.95
CA ILE A 207 -13.48 -3.50 -2.03
C ILE A 207 -14.62 -4.45 -1.67
N ASP A 208 -14.86 -5.43 -2.53
CA ASP A 208 -15.80 -6.52 -2.25
C ASP A 208 -15.11 -7.68 -1.49
N GLY A 209 -15.88 -8.38 -0.65
CA GLY A 209 -15.44 -9.65 -0.05
C GLY A 209 -14.40 -9.55 1.07
N LEU A 210 -14.26 -8.39 1.73
CA LEU A 210 -13.45 -8.27 2.95
C LEU A 210 -14.18 -8.82 4.17
N THR A 211 -13.44 -9.52 5.04
CA THR A 211 -13.97 -9.99 6.32
C THR A 211 -13.90 -8.84 7.33
N VAL A 212 -15.02 -8.55 7.99
CA VAL A 212 -15.11 -7.58 9.07
C VAL A 212 -15.27 -8.33 10.39
N GLY A 213 -14.24 -8.30 11.23
CA GLY A 213 -14.30 -8.80 12.60
C GLY A 213 -14.91 -7.73 13.51
N GLY A 214 -16.10 -7.98 14.04
CA GLY A 214 -16.85 -7.07 14.91
C GLY A 214 -18.23 -7.61 15.26
#